data_AF-A0A8H7WA58-F1
#
_entry.id   AF-A0A8H7WA58-F1
#
_cell.length_a   1.000
_cell.length_b   1.000
_cell.length_c   1.000
_cell.angle_alpha   90.00
_cell.angle_beta   90.00
_cell.angle_gamma   90.00
#
_symmetry.space_group_name_H-M   'P 1'
#
loop_
_entity.id
_entity.type
_entity.pdbx_description
1 polymer ?
#
loop_
_entity_poly.entity_id
_entity_poly.type
_entity_poly.pdbx_seq_one_letter_code
_entity_poly.pdbx_strand_id
1 'polypeptide(L)'
;MTQIYLPSKRTALGSACAAAALLAAFWSNQHYDNIESSLPTPENYKCKPHAYTTEIVSLDPLLIYINDFLSSEEANLLVALGSPSLASSEIYISGQKVASKTRTSRSGGLPPSSSLVSCILIRALSFLGPAIPSHPSSSSQDTNSNPNPLSLFGTPQIVQYGPGEHFSTHHDWYDRPQPLRDGTMDYTGGRWWFNRWGSFFVYLDEEAEGGETWFPHIEARAPNLSSQSQDSESEGEKTKWAKNIEEGRGTNFLPRKGNALFWVNLHGNGTGDERVVHAGRELKGGRKTAMNLWPRVYYGGGGGR
;
A
#
# COMPACT_ATOMS: atom_id res chain seq x y z
N MET A 1 -10.72 -65.65 -71.37
CA MET A 1 -10.77 -65.44 -69.91
C MET A 1 -9.34 -65.25 -69.45
N THR A 2 -8.93 -64.00 -69.20
CA THR A 2 -7.56 -63.68 -68.82
C THR A 2 -7.60 -62.60 -67.75
N GLN A 3 -7.09 -62.94 -66.58
CA GLN A 3 -7.01 -62.13 -65.36
C GLN A 3 -6.02 -60.97 -65.56
N ILE A 4 -6.38 -59.75 -65.11
CA ILE A 4 -5.45 -58.62 -65.00
C ILE A 4 -5.31 -58.24 -63.52
N TYR A 5 -4.06 -58.23 -63.07
CA TYR A 5 -3.58 -57.87 -61.74
C TYR A 5 -3.54 -56.33 -61.59
N LEU A 6 -3.97 -55.79 -60.44
CA LEU A 6 -3.75 -54.38 -60.07
C LEU A 6 -2.78 -54.31 -58.87
N PRO A 7 -1.76 -53.43 -58.89
CA PRO A 7 -0.86 -53.26 -57.76
C PRO A 7 -1.43 -52.26 -56.73
N SER A 8 -1.24 -52.58 -55.44
CA SER A 8 -1.58 -51.72 -54.30
C SER A 8 -0.61 -50.53 -54.21
N LYS A 9 -1.14 -49.30 -54.17
CA LYS A 9 -0.40 -48.13 -53.67
C LYS A 9 -0.80 -47.88 -52.22
N ARG A 10 0.11 -48.14 -51.28
CA ARG A 10 0.03 -47.61 -49.90
C ARG A 10 0.41 -46.14 -49.93
N THR A 11 -0.53 -45.25 -49.61
CA THR A 11 -0.25 -43.83 -49.36
C THR A 11 0.14 -43.64 -47.89
N ALA A 12 1.36 -43.16 -47.66
CA ALA A 12 1.85 -42.73 -46.36
C ALA A 12 1.23 -41.36 -46.02
N LEU A 13 0.00 -41.34 -45.50
CA LEU A 13 -0.54 -40.18 -44.79
C LEU A 13 -0.42 -40.47 -43.29
N GLY A 14 0.60 -39.91 -42.63
CA GLY A 14 0.74 -40.07 -41.18
C GLY A 14 1.79 -39.19 -40.51
N SER A 15 2.76 -38.66 -41.26
CA SER A 15 3.90 -37.93 -40.65
C SER A 15 3.72 -36.41 -40.60
N ALA A 16 3.06 -35.80 -41.60
CA ALA A 16 3.01 -34.34 -41.72
C ALA A 16 2.12 -33.66 -40.67
N CYS A 17 0.98 -34.25 -40.29
CA CYS A 17 0.09 -33.67 -39.29
C CYS A 17 0.66 -33.75 -37.87
N ALA A 18 1.37 -34.83 -37.53
CA ALA A 18 2.01 -34.97 -36.22
C ALA A 18 3.17 -33.97 -36.05
N ALA A 19 3.98 -33.76 -37.09
CA ALA A 19 5.05 -32.77 -37.06
C ALA A 19 4.53 -31.33 -36.93
N ALA A 20 3.44 -30.98 -37.61
CA ALA A 20 2.82 -29.65 -37.51
C ALA A 20 2.21 -29.39 -36.11
N ALA A 21 1.58 -30.39 -35.49
CA ALA A 21 1.03 -30.27 -34.14
C ALA A 21 2.15 -30.14 -33.08
N LEU A 22 3.24 -30.89 -33.22
CA LEU A 22 4.41 -30.78 -32.33
C LEU A 22 5.11 -29.43 -32.48
N LEU A 23 5.26 -28.91 -33.70
CA LEU A 23 5.81 -27.57 -33.93
C LEU A 23 4.90 -26.47 -33.36
N ALA A 24 3.58 -26.56 -33.54
CA ALA A 24 2.65 -25.59 -32.96
C ALA A 24 2.67 -25.60 -31.42
N ALA A 25 2.76 -26.78 -30.80
CA ALA A 25 2.90 -26.93 -29.35
C ALA A 25 4.25 -26.38 -28.84
N PHE A 26 5.34 -26.65 -29.58
CA PHE A 26 6.67 -26.14 -29.23
C PHE A 26 6.75 -24.62 -29.37
N TRP A 27 6.20 -24.05 -30.46
CA TRP A 27 6.11 -22.61 -30.66
C TRP A 27 5.20 -21.95 -29.62
N SER A 28 4.07 -22.58 -29.25
CA SER A 28 3.19 -22.05 -28.21
C SER A 28 3.86 -22.04 -26.85
N ASN A 29 4.53 -23.12 -26.45
CA ASN A 29 5.27 -23.19 -25.18
C ASN A 29 6.44 -22.20 -25.16
N GLN A 30 7.23 -22.13 -26.23
CA GLN A 30 8.36 -21.20 -26.32
C GLN A 30 7.88 -19.73 -26.33
N HIS A 31 6.72 -19.44 -26.92
CA HIS A 31 6.13 -18.11 -26.88
C HIS A 31 5.56 -17.78 -25.49
N TYR A 32 4.99 -18.76 -24.78
CA TYR A 32 4.49 -18.62 -23.42
C TYR A 32 5.63 -18.37 -22.42
N ASP A 33 6.71 -19.16 -22.49
CA ASP A 33 7.91 -19.01 -21.66
C ASP A 33 8.59 -17.64 -21.87
N ASN A 34 8.63 -17.16 -23.12
CA ASN A 34 9.18 -15.85 -23.43
C ASN A 34 8.31 -14.69 -22.91
N ILE A 35 6.98 -14.83 -22.90
CA ILE A 35 6.07 -13.81 -22.34
C ILE A 35 6.21 -13.76 -20.81
N GLU A 36 6.28 -14.91 -20.13
CA GLU A 36 6.44 -14.96 -18.67
C GLU A 36 7.78 -14.34 -18.22
N SER A 37 8.85 -14.51 -19.02
CA SER A 37 10.14 -13.85 -18.77
C SER A 37 10.15 -12.32 -18.95
N SER A 38 9.10 -11.74 -19.55
CA SER A 38 8.99 -10.31 -19.86
C SER A 38 8.10 -9.54 -18.89
N LEU A 39 7.38 -10.22 -18.01
CA LEU A 39 6.51 -9.58 -17.02
C LEU A 39 7.36 -8.95 -15.90
N PRO A 40 6.98 -7.75 -15.43
CA PRO A 40 7.71 -7.10 -14.35
C PRO A 40 7.53 -7.87 -13.04
N THR A 41 8.64 -8.13 -12.36
CA THR A 41 8.71 -8.61 -10.99
C THR A 41 9.01 -7.44 -10.04
N PRO A 42 8.75 -7.59 -8.74
CA PRO A 42 9.09 -6.54 -7.76
C PRO A 42 10.58 -6.16 -7.71
N GLU A 43 11.49 -7.04 -8.12
CA GLU A 43 12.93 -6.83 -8.13
C GLU A 43 13.41 -6.11 -9.40
N ASN A 44 12.81 -6.40 -10.55
CA ASN A 44 13.20 -5.81 -11.84
C ASN A 44 12.36 -4.58 -12.23
N TYR A 45 11.37 -4.20 -11.41
CA TYR A 45 10.47 -3.08 -11.67
C TYR A 45 11.22 -1.78 -11.96
N LYS A 46 10.77 -1.05 -12.98
CA LYS A 46 11.29 0.27 -13.34
C LYS A 46 10.25 1.32 -13.04
N CYS A 47 10.65 2.41 -12.38
CA CYS A 47 9.72 3.48 -12.05
C CYS A 47 9.10 4.04 -13.33
N LYS A 48 7.79 3.91 -13.46
CA LYS A 48 7.02 4.44 -14.57
C LYS A 48 6.50 5.83 -14.19
N PRO A 49 6.42 6.79 -15.13
CA PRO A 49 5.62 7.98 -14.93
C PRO A 49 4.20 7.57 -14.52
N HIS A 50 3.69 8.16 -13.46
CA HIS A 50 2.38 7.81 -12.90
C HIS A 50 1.68 9.09 -12.47
N ALA A 51 0.46 9.30 -12.98
CA ALA A 51 -0.36 10.44 -12.63
C ALA A 51 -1.37 10.03 -11.56
N TYR A 52 -1.62 10.93 -10.62
CA TYR A 52 -2.62 10.79 -9.58
C TYR A 52 -3.25 12.16 -9.32
N THR A 53 -4.44 12.20 -8.73
CA THR A 53 -5.07 13.45 -8.32
C THR A 53 -5.30 13.47 -6.81
N THR A 54 -5.56 14.65 -6.25
CA THR A 54 -5.75 14.82 -4.80
C THR A 54 -7.02 15.59 -4.51
N GLU A 55 -7.65 15.27 -3.39
CA GLU A 55 -8.81 15.96 -2.85
C GLU A 55 -8.54 16.27 -1.38
N ILE A 56 -8.55 17.56 -1.03
CA ILE A 56 -8.45 17.97 0.37
C ILE A 56 -9.81 17.69 1.02
N VAL A 57 -9.83 16.71 1.93
CA VAL A 57 -11.05 16.30 2.63
C VAL A 57 -11.25 17.12 3.91
N SER A 58 -10.16 17.41 4.61
CA SER A 58 -10.13 18.28 5.78
C SER A 58 -8.83 19.07 5.78
N LEU A 59 -8.90 20.35 6.15
CA LEU A 59 -7.72 21.23 6.27
C LEU A 59 -7.12 21.18 7.68
N ASP A 60 -7.95 21.04 8.71
CA ASP A 60 -7.51 20.94 10.11
C ASP A 60 -8.42 20.00 10.91
N PRO A 61 -7.93 18.83 11.35
CA PRO A 61 -6.62 18.26 10.98
C PRO A 61 -6.57 17.93 9.48
N LEU A 62 -5.38 17.95 8.89
CA LEU A 62 -5.21 17.72 7.45
C LEU A 62 -5.51 16.25 7.12
N LEU A 63 -6.46 16.03 6.21
CA LEU A 63 -6.69 14.75 5.55
C LEU A 63 -6.88 14.98 4.06
N ILE A 64 -6.09 14.27 3.26
CA ILE A 64 -6.10 14.31 1.80
C ILE A 64 -6.44 12.91 1.28
N TYR A 65 -7.39 12.85 0.37
CA TYR A 65 -7.65 11.66 -0.43
C TYR A 65 -6.81 11.74 -1.72
N ILE A 66 -6.15 10.65 -2.10
CA ILE A 66 -5.29 10.57 -3.27
C ILE A 66 -5.88 9.52 -4.21
N ASN A 67 -6.41 9.96 -5.35
CA ASN A 67 -6.96 9.08 -6.38
C ASN A 67 -5.82 8.54 -7.24
N ASP A 68 -5.82 7.22 -7.48
CA ASP A 68 -4.86 6.51 -8.31
C ASP A 68 -3.42 6.74 -7.84
N PHE A 69 -3.15 6.65 -6.53
CA PHE A 69 -1.78 6.77 -6.02
C PHE A 69 -0.85 5.65 -6.54
N LEU A 70 -1.40 4.46 -6.77
CA LEU A 70 -0.74 3.34 -7.44
C LEU A 70 -1.50 2.93 -8.70
N SER A 71 -0.79 2.39 -9.69
CA SER A 71 -1.44 1.63 -10.75
C SER A 71 -1.94 0.26 -10.25
N SER A 72 -2.89 -0.35 -10.95
CA SER A 72 -3.36 -1.70 -10.63
C SER A 72 -2.23 -2.75 -10.68
N GLU A 73 -1.25 -2.58 -11.58
CA GLU A 73 -0.06 -3.43 -11.69
C GLU A 73 0.83 -3.29 -10.44
N GLU A 74 1.12 -2.05 -10.01
CA GLU A 74 1.91 -1.80 -8.79
C GLU A 74 1.22 -2.39 -7.56
N ALA A 75 -0.09 -2.21 -7.42
CA ALA A 75 -0.86 -2.75 -6.31
C ALA A 75 -0.78 -4.29 -6.26
N ASN A 76 -0.99 -4.97 -7.40
CA ASN A 76 -0.89 -6.43 -7.49
C ASN A 76 0.52 -6.93 -7.13
N LEU A 77 1.57 -6.27 -7.66
CA LEU A 77 2.96 -6.64 -7.38
C LEU A 77 3.33 -6.43 -5.91
N LEU A 78 2.83 -5.38 -5.26
CA LEU A 78 3.03 -5.15 -3.82
C LEU A 78 2.36 -6.24 -2.98
N VAL A 79 1.15 -6.67 -3.35
CA VAL A 79 0.47 -7.80 -2.68
C VAL A 79 1.30 -9.06 -2.83
N ALA A 80 1.78 -9.38 -4.04
CA ALA A 80 2.62 -10.55 -4.30
C ALA A 80 3.93 -10.50 -3.49
N LEU A 81 4.59 -9.35 -3.45
CA LEU A 81 5.83 -9.13 -2.72
C LEU A 81 5.65 -9.28 -1.19
N GLY A 82 4.56 -8.73 -0.65
CA GLY A 82 4.35 -8.65 0.79
C GLY A 82 3.65 -9.86 1.40
N SER A 83 2.84 -10.60 0.64
CA SER A 83 2.03 -11.71 1.17
C SER A 83 2.86 -12.79 1.91
N PRO A 84 4.05 -13.19 1.43
CA PRO A 84 4.89 -14.17 2.14
C PRO A 84 5.38 -13.72 3.53
N SER A 85 5.41 -12.41 3.83
CA SER A 85 5.88 -11.88 5.11
C SER A 85 4.76 -11.62 6.13
N LEU A 86 3.50 -11.91 5.77
CA LEU A 86 2.35 -11.68 6.63
C LEU A 86 2.34 -12.64 7.83
N ALA A 87 2.39 -12.08 9.04
CA ALA A 87 2.17 -12.76 10.30
C ALA A 87 1.07 -12.05 11.11
N SER A 88 0.60 -12.65 12.21
CA SER A 88 -0.38 -11.99 13.10
C SER A 88 0.13 -10.60 13.52
N SER A 89 -0.73 -9.58 13.45
CA SER A 89 -0.30 -8.20 13.71
C SER A 89 -0.12 -7.93 15.20
N GLU A 90 0.87 -7.10 15.50
CA GLU A 90 1.16 -6.64 16.86
C GLU A 90 0.87 -5.14 16.98
N ILE A 91 0.56 -4.69 18.20
CA ILE A 91 0.43 -3.27 18.57
C ILE A 91 1.55 -2.87 19.53
N TYR A 92 1.89 -1.59 19.60
CA TYR A 92 2.85 -1.08 20.58
C TYR A 92 2.15 -0.65 21.86
N ILE A 93 2.47 -1.28 22.99
CA ILE A 93 2.05 -0.87 24.33
C ILE A 93 3.31 -0.61 25.15
N SER A 94 3.47 0.60 25.68
CA SER A 94 4.66 0.99 26.46
C SER A 94 6.00 0.71 25.75
N GLY A 95 6.04 0.89 24.43
CA GLY A 95 7.24 0.66 23.60
C GLY A 95 7.56 -0.82 23.29
N GLN A 96 6.68 -1.76 23.66
CA GLN A 96 6.80 -3.18 23.32
C GLN A 96 5.70 -3.62 22.35
N LYS A 97 6.03 -4.55 21.46
CA LYS A 97 5.04 -5.17 20.57
C LYS A 97 4.26 -6.25 21.31
N VAL A 98 2.94 -6.22 21.21
CA VAL A 98 2.03 -7.15 21.90
C VAL A 98 0.94 -7.60 20.92
N ALA A 99 0.61 -8.90 20.93
CA ALA A 99 -0.56 -9.43 20.22
C ALA A 99 -1.85 -8.88 20.86
N SER A 100 -2.83 -8.46 20.05
CA SER A 100 -4.02 -7.79 20.58
C SER A 100 -5.33 -8.33 19.99
N LYS A 101 -6.37 -8.36 20.83
CA LYS A 101 -7.76 -8.55 20.36
C LYS A 101 -8.31 -7.32 19.62
N THR A 102 -7.65 -6.17 19.76
CA THR A 102 -8.04 -4.90 19.13
C THR A 102 -7.49 -4.75 17.71
N ARG A 103 -6.49 -5.54 17.32
CA ARG A 103 -5.96 -5.60 15.95
C ARG A 103 -5.83 -7.05 15.54
N THR A 104 -6.80 -7.53 14.77
CA THR A 104 -6.89 -8.95 14.41
C THR A 104 -6.33 -9.27 13.03
N SER A 105 -5.78 -8.26 12.33
CA SER A 105 -5.18 -8.40 11.00
C SER A 105 -3.88 -9.21 10.99
N ARG A 106 -3.39 -9.51 9.78
CA ARG A 106 -2.00 -9.92 9.53
C ARG A 106 -1.18 -8.77 8.94
N SER A 107 0.10 -8.67 9.28
CA SER A 107 0.99 -7.62 8.75
C SER A 107 2.41 -8.14 8.52
N GLY A 108 3.13 -7.47 7.63
CA GLY A 108 4.48 -7.82 7.22
C GLY A 108 5.27 -6.59 6.77
N GLY A 109 6.60 -6.71 6.71
CA GLY A 109 7.45 -5.67 6.15
C GLY A 109 7.52 -5.79 4.63
N LEU A 110 7.46 -4.65 3.94
CA LEU A 110 7.82 -4.55 2.52
C LEU A 110 9.29 -4.09 2.42
N PRO A 111 10.15 -4.79 1.67
CA PRO A 111 11.58 -4.49 1.63
C PRO A 111 11.84 -3.13 0.95
N PRO A 112 12.44 -2.13 1.62
CA PRO A 112 12.79 -0.86 0.97
C PRO A 112 13.80 -1.03 -0.17
N SER A 113 14.56 -2.12 -0.18
CA SER A 113 15.50 -2.48 -1.25
C SER A 113 14.84 -2.95 -2.55
N SER A 114 13.54 -3.28 -2.53
CA SER A 114 12.80 -3.58 -3.77
C SER A 114 12.71 -2.33 -4.62
N SER A 115 12.96 -2.49 -5.92
CA SER A 115 12.84 -1.41 -6.90
C SER A 115 11.41 -0.88 -6.99
N LEU A 116 10.40 -1.77 -6.96
CA LEU A 116 8.99 -1.40 -6.86
C LEU A 116 8.72 -0.53 -5.62
N VAL A 117 9.11 -1.00 -4.42
CA VAL A 117 8.87 -0.25 -3.17
C VAL A 117 9.57 1.11 -3.20
N SER A 118 10.81 1.16 -3.70
CA SER A 118 11.55 2.42 -3.87
C SER A 118 10.83 3.41 -4.79
N CYS A 119 10.24 2.97 -5.91
CA CYS A 119 9.46 3.84 -6.80
C CYS A 119 8.25 4.45 -6.08
N ILE A 120 7.57 3.67 -5.24
CA ILE A 120 6.42 4.17 -4.47
C ILE A 120 6.86 5.16 -3.39
N LEU A 121 7.98 4.89 -2.71
CA LEU A 121 8.53 5.82 -1.71
C LEU A 121 8.98 7.14 -2.35
N ILE A 122 9.55 7.11 -3.56
CA ILE A 122 9.89 8.32 -4.32
C ILE A 122 8.62 9.11 -4.63
N ARG A 123 7.52 8.44 -5.02
CA ARG A 123 6.23 9.10 -5.28
C ARG A 123 5.66 9.74 -4.02
N ALA A 124 5.68 9.03 -2.89
CA ALA A 124 5.24 9.56 -1.60
C ALA A 124 6.11 10.75 -1.17
N LEU A 125 7.42 10.68 -1.34
CA LEU A 125 8.33 11.79 -1.05
C LEU A 125 8.04 13.01 -1.93
N SER A 126 7.79 12.80 -3.23
CA SER A 126 7.42 13.87 -4.17
C SER A 126 6.09 14.54 -3.78
N PHE A 127 5.09 13.76 -3.34
CA PHE A 127 3.83 14.28 -2.80
C PHE A 127 4.06 15.19 -1.58
N LEU A 128 4.94 14.79 -0.68
CA LEU A 128 5.23 15.54 0.55
C LEU A 128 6.07 16.80 0.30
N GLY A 129 6.90 16.79 -0.74
CA GLY A 129 7.76 17.91 -1.10
C GLY A 129 8.61 18.39 0.09
N PRO A 130 8.72 19.72 0.32
CA PRO A 130 9.52 20.28 1.41
C PRO A 130 8.85 20.19 2.79
N ALA A 131 7.65 19.62 2.90
CA ALA A 131 6.90 19.59 4.16
C ALA A 131 7.47 18.59 5.19
N ILE A 132 8.27 17.60 4.77
CA ILE A 132 8.89 16.66 5.69
C ILE A 132 10.01 17.36 6.49
N PRO A 133 10.09 17.15 7.82
CA PRO A 133 11.27 17.50 8.60
C PRO A 133 12.51 16.74 8.11
N SER A 134 13.60 17.46 7.80
CA SER A 134 14.84 16.89 7.26
C SER A 134 15.40 15.74 8.11
N HIS A 135 15.95 14.71 7.46
CA HIS A 135 16.69 13.66 8.16
C HIS A 135 17.94 14.26 8.84
N PRO A 136 18.26 13.88 10.08
CA PRO A 136 19.34 14.49 10.86
C PRO A 136 20.78 14.26 10.36
N SER A 137 20.97 13.53 9.27
CA SER A 137 22.28 13.23 8.69
C SER A 137 22.82 14.36 7.80
N SER A 138 22.19 15.53 7.78
CA SER A 138 22.77 16.72 7.16
C SER A 138 23.88 17.37 8.00
N SER A 139 24.25 16.83 9.18
CA SER A 139 25.21 17.48 10.08
C SER A 139 26.34 16.60 10.62
N SER A 140 26.49 15.33 10.21
CA SER A 140 27.67 14.53 10.59
C SER A 140 28.62 14.43 9.41
N GLN A 141 29.78 15.05 9.58
CA GLN A 141 31.13 14.89 9.03
C GLN A 141 31.48 13.57 8.28
N ASP A 142 30.62 13.09 7.38
CA ASP A 142 30.89 12.09 6.37
C ASP A 142 30.33 12.65 5.06
N THR A 143 31.15 13.43 4.37
CA THR A 143 30.78 14.10 3.11
C THR A 143 30.51 13.13 1.96
N ASN A 144 30.64 11.82 2.19
CA ASN A 144 30.53 10.78 1.17
C ASN A 144 29.23 9.95 1.28
N SER A 145 28.46 10.08 2.36
CA SER A 145 27.19 9.37 2.53
C SER A 145 26.01 10.36 2.55
N ASN A 146 25.56 10.77 1.35
CA ASN A 146 24.28 11.45 1.24
C ASN A 146 23.18 10.52 1.78
N PRO A 147 22.43 10.91 2.82
CA PRO A 147 21.40 10.05 3.37
C PRO A 147 20.35 9.75 2.33
N ASN A 148 20.05 8.46 2.17
CA ASN A 148 18.96 8.05 1.30
C ASN A 148 17.66 8.67 1.82
N PRO A 149 17.01 9.60 1.10
CA PRO A 149 15.82 10.27 1.59
C PRO A 149 14.64 9.30 1.80
N LEU A 150 14.66 8.12 1.16
CA LEU A 150 13.63 7.11 1.37
C LEU A 150 13.68 6.48 2.78
N SER A 151 14.79 6.64 3.51
CA SER A 151 14.92 6.22 4.92
C SER A 151 13.93 6.94 5.85
N LEU A 152 13.40 8.09 5.43
CA LEU A 152 12.37 8.84 6.15
C LEU A 152 11.10 8.02 6.43
N PHE A 153 10.80 7.02 5.61
CA PHE A 153 9.64 6.14 5.78
C PHE A 153 9.94 4.89 6.63
N GLY A 154 11.22 4.60 6.90
CA GLY A 154 11.66 3.32 7.42
C GLY A 154 11.22 2.14 6.55
N THR A 155 10.80 1.04 7.18
CA THR A 155 10.24 -0.13 6.47
C THR A 155 8.74 0.07 6.28
N PRO A 156 8.23 0.17 5.04
CA PRO A 156 6.80 0.15 4.77
C PRO A 156 6.15 -1.14 5.26
N GLN A 157 4.90 -1.06 5.68
CA GLN A 157 4.16 -2.22 6.19
C GLN A 157 3.04 -2.59 5.23
N ILE A 158 2.94 -3.87 4.87
CA ILE A 158 1.72 -4.44 4.29
C ILE A 158 0.83 -4.96 5.42
N VAL A 159 -0.48 -4.81 5.26
CA VAL A 159 -1.49 -5.33 6.19
C VAL A 159 -2.62 -6.00 5.41
N GLN A 160 -3.13 -7.11 5.92
CA GLN A 160 -4.23 -7.86 5.32
C GLN A 160 -5.28 -8.22 6.37
N TYR A 161 -6.54 -8.08 5.97
CA TYR A 161 -7.73 -8.41 6.75
C TYR A 161 -8.56 -9.47 5.99
N GLY A 162 -9.01 -10.49 6.71
CA GLY A 162 -10.06 -11.41 6.28
C GLY A 162 -11.42 -11.06 6.91
N PRO A 163 -12.49 -11.80 6.55
CA PRO A 163 -13.82 -11.55 7.11
C PRO A 163 -13.83 -11.61 8.65
N GLY A 164 -14.51 -10.65 9.28
CA GLY A 164 -14.56 -10.45 10.74
C GLY A 164 -13.32 -9.77 11.35
N GLU A 165 -12.22 -9.62 10.59
CA GLU A 165 -11.03 -8.92 11.08
C GLU A 165 -11.21 -7.41 11.03
N HIS A 166 -10.62 -6.72 12.02
CA HIS A 166 -10.72 -5.28 12.18
C HIS A 166 -9.49 -4.72 12.90
N PHE A 167 -9.41 -3.39 12.97
CA PHE A 167 -8.49 -2.69 13.86
C PHE A 167 -9.26 -1.61 14.59
N SER A 168 -9.41 -1.78 15.90
CA SER A 168 -10.03 -0.81 16.80
C SER A 168 -9.38 0.57 16.70
N THR A 169 -10.11 1.57 17.17
CA THR A 169 -9.71 2.97 17.20
C THR A 169 -8.32 3.16 17.82
N HIS A 170 -7.43 3.83 17.09
CA HIS A 170 -6.05 4.09 17.48
C HIS A 170 -5.50 5.33 16.76
N HIS A 171 -4.32 5.78 17.16
CA HIS A 171 -3.50 6.74 16.43
C HIS A 171 -2.23 6.06 15.93
N ASP A 172 -1.64 6.62 14.88
CA ASP A 172 -0.41 6.08 14.28
C ASP A 172 0.86 6.55 14.97
N TRP A 173 0.83 7.74 15.58
CA TRP A 173 1.96 8.29 16.34
C TRP A 173 2.16 7.58 17.68
N TYR A 174 3.31 7.76 18.30
CA TYR A 174 3.64 7.20 19.61
C TYR A 174 3.56 8.25 20.72
N ASP A 175 2.95 7.92 21.86
CA ASP A 175 2.93 8.79 23.07
C ASP A 175 4.32 9.22 23.50
N ARG A 176 5.29 8.33 23.30
CA ARG A 176 6.71 8.61 23.45
C ARG A 176 7.42 8.25 22.16
N PRO A 177 8.26 9.16 21.60
CA PRO A 177 9.12 8.84 20.48
C PRO A 177 9.86 7.51 20.69
N GLN A 178 10.04 6.76 19.61
CA GLN A 178 10.68 5.45 19.64
C GLN A 178 12.18 5.59 19.36
N PRO A 179 13.03 4.78 20.01
CA PRO A 179 14.46 4.81 19.75
C PRO A 179 14.76 4.26 18.36
N LEU A 180 15.59 4.94 17.59
CA LEU A 180 16.15 4.42 16.34
C LEU A 180 17.18 3.34 16.66
N ARG A 181 17.06 2.15 16.05
CA ARG A 181 17.84 0.96 16.41
C ARG A 181 18.80 0.50 15.30
N ASP A 182 19.16 1.39 14.38
CA ASP A 182 20.09 1.11 13.28
C ASP A 182 21.56 1.37 13.64
N GLY A 183 21.83 1.79 14.89
CA GLY A 183 23.18 2.09 15.36
C GLY A 183 23.69 3.47 14.98
N THR A 184 22.85 4.33 14.38
CA THR A 184 23.20 5.72 14.15
C THR A 184 23.18 6.53 15.46
N MET A 185 24.25 7.26 15.71
CA MET A 185 24.40 8.13 16.89
C MET A 185 23.94 9.56 16.55
N ASP A 186 23.38 10.24 17.55
CA ASP A 186 23.10 11.67 17.49
C ASP A 186 24.36 12.52 17.70
N TYR A 187 24.20 13.84 17.55
CA TYR A 187 25.30 14.81 17.68
C TYR A 187 25.91 14.89 19.10
N THR A 188 25.28 14.28 20.10
CA THR A 188 25.78 14.15 21.48
C THR A 188 26.44 12.79 21.74
N GLY A 189 26.49 11.90 20.75
CA GLY A 189 26.90 10.50 20.92
C GLY A 189 25.79 9.62 21.53
N GLY A 190 24.57 10.16 21.66
CA GLY A 190 23.37 9.47 22.11
C GLY A 190 22.63 8.77 20.97
N ARG A 191 21.41 8.30 21.25
CA ARG A 191 20.58 7.60 20.26
C ARG A 191 19.56 8.57 19.66
N TRP A 192 19.37 8.53 18.34
CA TRP A 192 18.23 9.17 17.69
C TRP A 192 16.90 8.58 18.15
N TRP A 193 15.89 9.42 18.27
CA TRP A 193 14.50 9.03 18.52
C TRP A 193 13.65 9.47 17.34
N PHE A 194 12.51 8.83 17.12
CA PHE A 194 11.61 9.21 16.05
C PHE A 194 10.15 9.08 16.46
N ASN A 195 9.31 9.88 15.82
CA ASN A 195 7.86 9.68 15.83
C ASN A 195 7.36 9.70 14.38
N ARG A 196 6.13 9.25 14.15
CA ARG A 196 5.51 9.25 12.82
C ARG A 196 4.80 10.57 12.61
N TRP A 197 5.35 11.42 11.75
CA TRP A 197 4.83 12.75 11.49
C TRP A 197 3.54 12.72 10.66
N GLY A 198 3.42 11.77 9.74
CA GLY A 198 2.23 11.56 8.94
C GLY A 198 2.07 10.10 8.57
N SER A 199 0.98 9.80 7.87
CA SER A 199 0.62 8.45 7.44
C SER A 199 0.06 8.47 6.04
N PHE A 200 0.48 7.51 5.22
CA PHE A 200 -0.27 7.08 4.04
C PHE A 200 -0.90 5.73 4.34
N PHE A 201 -2.19 5.59 4.01
CA PHE A 201 -2.88 4.32 3.97
C PHE A 201 -3.33 4.04 2.54
N VAL A 202 -2.66 3.11 1.87
CA VAL A 202 -2.86 2.80 0.44
C VAL A 202 -3.60 1.49 0.31
N TYR A 203 -4.76 1.47 -0.37
CA TYR A 203 -5.51 0.24 -0.60
C TYR A 203 -4.94 -0.53 -1.80
N LEU A 204 -4.73 -1.84 -1.65
CA LEU A 204 -4.05 -2.67 -2.65
C LEU A 204 -4.97 -3.67 -3.37
N ASP A 205 -6.19 -3.89 -2.88
CA ASP A 205 -7.19 -4.75 -3.50
C ASP A 205 -8.58 -4.10 -3.56
N GLU A 206 -9.45 -4.73 -4.34
CA GLU A 206 -10.80 -4.26 -4.69
C GLU A 206 -11.91 -5.19 -4.16
N GLU A 207 -11.54 -6.25 -3.45
CA GLU A 207 -12.42 -7.33 -3.02
C GLU A 207 -12.92 -7.14 -1.58
N ALA A 208 -13.33 -5.92 -1.20
CA ALA A 208 -13.73 -5.63 0.18
C ALA A 208 -15.20 -5.22 0.29
N GLU A 209 -15.96 -5.95 1.10
CA GLU A 209 -17.26 -5.51 1.63
C GLU A 209 -17.10 -5.09 3.09
N GLY A 210 -17.44 -3.84 3.42
CA GLY A 210 -17.05 -3.23 4.69
C GLY A 210 -15.56 -2.87 4.69
N GLY A 211 -14.90 -3.00 5.84
CA GLY A 211 -13.47 -2.73 5.94
C GLY A 211 -13.10 -1.27 5.74
N GLU A 212 -14.03 -0.32 5.90
CA GLU A 212 -13.75 1.11 5.73
C GLU A 212 -12.71 1.61 6.71
N THR A 213 -11.96 2.63 6.31
CA THR A 213 -11.11 3.38 7.25
C THR A 213 -11.94 4.52 7.81
N TRP A 214 -12.25 4.46 9.10
CA TRP A 214 -13.14 5.41 9.76
C TRP A 214 -12.36 6.42 10.60
N PHE A 215 -12.63 7.71 10.39
CA PHE A 215 -12.10 8.81 11.20
C PHE A 215 -13.24 9.47 12.00
N PRO A 216 -13.32 9.30 13.33
CA PRO A 216 -14.45 9.76 14.14
C PRO A 216 -14.57 11.29 14.29
N HIS A 217 -13.52 12.03 13.97
CA HIS A 217 -13.43 13.48 14.13
C HIS A 217 -13.20 14.22 12.80
N ILE A 218 -13.17 13.51 11.67
CA ILE A 218 -13.14 14.09 10.34
C ILE A 218 -14.55 14.06 9.75
N GLU A 219 -15.10 15.23 9.47
CA GLU A 219 -16.40 15.38 8.80
C GLU A 219 -16.16 15.83 7.36
N ALA A 220 -15.97 14.86 6.47
CA ALA A 220 -15.84 15.11 5.05
C ALA A 220 -17.19 15.61 4.53
N ARG A 221 -17.23 16.86 4.06
CA ARG A 221 -18.38 17.31 3.27
C ARG A 221 -18.33 16.54 1.96
N ALA A 222 -19.31 15.67 1.73
CA ALA A 222 -19.51 15.17 0.38
C ALA A 222 -19.68 16.40 -0.54
N PRO A 223 -18.97 16.49 -1.68
CA PRO A 223 -19.30 17.52 -2.64
C PRO A 223 -20.79 17.35 -2.94
N ASN A 224 -21.57 18.42 -2.76
CA ASN A 224 -22.96 18.48 -3.17
C ASN A 224 -23.03 18.40 -4.70
N LEU A 225 -22.72 17.24 -5.26
CA LEU A 225 -23.12 16.76 -6.58
C LEU A 225 -24.40 15.94 -6.38
N SER A 226 -25.34 16.49 -5.62
CA SER A 226 -26.60 16.94 -6.19
C SER A 226 -27.74 16.94 -5.16
N SER A 227 -28.39 18.09 -5.02
CA SER A 227 -29.84 18.13 -5.02
C SER A 227 -30.34 17.74 -6.42
N GLN A 228 -30.11 16.50 -6.87
CA GLN A 228 -30.73 15.95 -8.07
C GLN A 228 -31.18 14.53 -7.79
N SER A 229 -32.50 14.40 -7.83
CA SER A 229 -33.26 13.22 -8.21
C SER A 229 -32.90 11.90 -7.51
N GLN A 230 -33.74 11.55 -6.54
CA GLN A 230 -34.38 10.24 -6.55
C GLN A 230 -34.76 9.91 -8.02
N ASP A 231 -34.44 8.71 -8.47
CA ASP A 231 -34.69 8.17 -9.82
C ASP A 231 -33.48 8.19 -10.77
N SER A 232 -32.49 7.35 -10.48
CA SER A 232 -31.83 6.54 -11.52
C SER A 232 -30.96 5.45 -10.90
N GLU A 233 -31.42 4.20 -11.02
CA GLU A 233 -30.60 2.98 -10.93
C GLU A 233 -29.63 2.89 -12.13
N SER A 234 -28.78 3.90 -12.34
CA SER A 234 -27.52 3.69 -13.05
C SER A 234 -26.57 3.07 -12.03
N GLU A 235 -25.86 1.99 -12.38
CA GLU A 235 -24.81 1.38 -11.55
C GLU A 235 -23.85 2.45 -11.02
N GLY A 236 -24.20 2.98 -9.85
CA GLY A 236 -23.75 4.28 -9.40
C GLY A 236 -22.31 4.16 -8.96
N GLU A 237 -21.48 5.12 -9.37
CA GLU A 237 -20.17 5.31 -8.80
C GLU A 237 -20.33 5.35 -7.28
N LYS A 238 -20.01 4.23 -6.61
CA LYS A 238 -20.04 4.15 -5.14
C LYS A 238 -19.29 5.39 -4.64
N THR A 239 -19.75 6.05 -3.58
CA THR A 239 -19.02 7.23 -3.09
C THR A 239 -17.64 6.82 -2.54
N LYS A 240 -16.63 7.70 -2.64
CA LYS A 240 -15.27 7.43 -2.13
C LYS A 240 -15.23 7.39 -0.60
N TRP A 241 -16.11 8.18 0.01
CA TRP A 241 -16.36 8.23 1.43
C TRP A 241 -17.82 8.55 1.71
N ALA A 242 -18.26 8.29 2.94
CA ALA A 242 -19.60 8.60 3.42
C ALA A 242 -19.55 8.90 4.92
N LYS A 243 -20.54 9.65 5.41
CA LYS A 243 -20.73 9.80 6.85
C LYS A 243 -20.96 8.43 7.47
N ASN A 244 -20.33 8.15 8.60
CA ASN A 244 -20.62 6.94 9.34
C ASN A 244 -21.99 7.07 10.03
N ILE A 245 -22.98 6.31 9.53
CA ILE A 245 -24.35 6.34 10.04
C ILE A 245 -24.48 5.57 11.36
N GLU A 246 -23.76 4.45 11.49
CA GLU A 246 -23.79 3.61 12.70
C GLU A 246 -23.31 4.38 13.95
N GLU A 247 -22.24 5.17 13.80
CA GLU A 247 -21.63 5.95 14.89
C GLU A 247 -22.24 7.37 15.00
N GLY A 248 -23.06 7.78 14.03
CA GLY A 248 -23.67 9.11 13.94
C GLY A 248 -22.69 10.27 13.68
N ARG A 249 -21.37 9.99 13.57
CA ARG A 249 -20.29 10.96 13.42
C ARG A 249 -19.12 10.41 12.60
N GLY A 250 -18.31 11.32 12.07
CA GLY A 250 -17.09 10.99 11.36
C GLY A 250 -17.34 10.41 9.98
N THR A 251 -16.25 10.11 9.29
CA THR A 251 -16.26 9.73 7.87
C THR A 251 -15.66 8.34 7.68
N ASN A 252 -16.36 7.49 6.94
CA ASN A 252 -15.86 6.23 6.42
C ASN A 252 -15.27 6.44 5.03
N PHE A 253 -14.02 6.01 4.83
CA PHE A 253 -13.38 5.95 3.52
C PHE A 253 -13.40 4.51 3.02
N LEU A 254 -13.98 4.31 1.83
CA LEU A 254 -14.17 2.97 1.28
C LEU A 254 -12.83 2.45 0.72
N PRO A 255 -12.51 1.15 0.91
CA PRO A 255 -11.36 0.54 0.27
C PRO A 255 -11.49 0.61 -1.25
N ARG A 256 -10.50 1.23 -1.90
CA ARG A 256 -10.43 1.35 -3.36
C ARG A 256 -9.00 1.15 -3.82
N LYS A 257 -8.75 0.01 -4.47
CA LYS A 257 -7.46 -0.35 -5.03
C LYS A 257 -6.76 0.82 -5.72
N GLY A 258 -5.50 1.02 -5.39
CA GLY A 258 -4.65 2.07 -5.93
C GLY A 258 -4.83 3.43 -5.25
N ASN A 259 -5.95 3.70 -4.60
CA ASN A 259 -6.18 4.96 -3.89
C ASN A 259 -5.50 4.96 -2.52
N ALA A 260 -5.21 6.17 -2.03
CA ALA A 260 -4.60 6.37 -0.72
C ALA A 260 -5.28 7.46 0.09
N LEU A 261 -5.16 7.37 1.40
CA LEU A 261 -5.40 8.46 2.33
C LEU A 261 -4.06 8.97 2.83
N PHE A 262 -3.92 10.28 2.98
CA PHE A 262 -2.81 10.90 3.70
C PHE A 262 -3.33 11.82 4.80
N TRP A 263 -2.72 11.76 5.99
CA TRP A 263 -2.98 12.69 7.07
C TRP A 263 -1.72 12.99 7.89
N VAL A 264 -1.74 14.11 8.60
CA VAL A 264 -0.66 14.51 9.51
C VAL A 264 -1.00 14.07 10.93
N ASN A 265 -0.08 13.36 11.56
CA ASN A 265 -0.24 12.77 12.88
C ASN A 265 0.16 13.71 14.03
N LEU A 266 1.06 14.65 13.77
CA LEU A 266 1.64 15.50 14.82
C LEU A 266 1.32 16.98 14.57
N HIS A 267 1.01 17.69 15.63
CA HIS A 267 0.97 19.15 15.62
C HIS A 267 2.37 19.73 15.36
N GLY A 268 2.45 21.02 15.01
CA GLY A 268 3.73 21.72 14.77
C GLY A 268 4.67 21.76 15.99
N ASN A 269 4.15 21.56 17.20
CA ASN A 269 4.94 21.43 18.43
C ASN A 269 5.44 19.99 18.71
N GLY A 270 5.13 19.03 17.83
CA GLY A 270 5.53 17.63 17.96
C GLY A 270 4.61 16.74 18.81
N THR A 271 3.55 17.29 19.42
CA THR A 271 2.53 16.50 20.13
C THR A 271 1.60 15.79 19.15
N GLY A 272 1.07 14.63 19.55
CA GLY A 272 0.11 13.86 18.75
C GLY A 272 -1.21 14.60 18.57
N ASP A 273 -1.75 14.59 17.36
CA ASP A 273 -3.10 15.10 17.08
C ASP A 273 -4.12 14.00 17.33
N GLU A 274 -4.87 14.11 18.41
CA GLU A 274 -5.91 13.14 18.80
C GLU A 274 -7.10 13.12 17.81
N ARG A 275 -7.27 14.17 17.00
CA ARG A 275 -8.38 14.28 16.05
C ARG A 275 -8.19 13.38 14.83
N VAL A 276 -6.97 12.87 14.59
CA VAL A 276 -6.70 11.89 13.50
C VAL A 276 -6.76 10.44 13.97
N VAL A 277 -7.29 10.20 15.17
CA VAL A 277 -7.63 8.84 15.61
C VAL A 277 -8.53 8.17 14.56
N HIS A 278 -8.31 6.90 14.29
CA HIS A 278 -9.01 6.17 13.24
C HIS A 278 -9.10 4.68 13.54
N ALA A 279 -9.97 3.98 12.80
CA ALA A 279 -10.16 2.55 12.91
C ALA A 279 -10.27 1.91 11.52
N GLY A 280 -9.82 0.65 11.40
CA GLY A 280 -10.23 -0.23 10.32
C GLY A 280 -11.51 -0.93 10.74
N ARG A 281 -12.64 -0.58 10.11
CA ARG A 281 -13.92 -1.24 10.36
C ARG A 281 -13.84 -2.72 10.00
N GLU A 282 -14.77 -3.47 10.56
CA GLU A 282 -14.88 -4.90 10.29
C GLU A 282 -15.05 -5.17 8.80
N LEU A 283 -14.25 -6.08 8.27
CA LEU A 283 -14.44 -6.60 6.93
C LEU A 283 -15.57 -7.63 6.95
N LYS A 284 -16.68 -7.34 6.27
CA LYS A 284 -17.85 -8.23 6.22
C LYS A 284 -17.65 -9.36 5.22
N GLY A 285 -16.99 -9.07 4.10
CA GLY A 285 -16.79 -10.02 3.01
C GLY A 285 -15.52 -9.75 2.20
N GLY A 286 -15.01 -10.82 1.59
CA GLY A 286 -13.83 -10.80 0.74
C GLY A 286 -12.53 -10.63 1.52
N ARG A 287 -11.62 -9.78 1.02
CA ARG A 287 -10.27 -9.57 1.54
C ARG A 287 -9.86 -8.11 1.33
N LYS A 288 -9.31 -7.49 2.38
CA LYS A 288 -8.75 -6.14 2.32
C LYS A 288 -7.25 -6.21 2.56
N THR A 289 -6.46 -5.71 1.63
CA THR A 289 -5.00 -5.57 1.73
C THR A 289 -4.64 -4.12 1.53
N ALA A 290 -3.77 -3.61 2.38
CA ALA A 290 -3.34 -2.23 2.34
C ALA A 290 -1.85 -2.11 2.68
N MET A 291 -1.30 -0.92 2.43
CA MET A 291 0.07 -0.58 2.77
C MET A 291 0.11 0.72 3.58
N ASN A 292 0.86 0.69 4.67
CA ASN A 292 1.19 1.85 5.49
C ASN A 292 2.57 2.39 5.12
N LEU A 293 2.63 3.69 4.82
CA LEU A 293 3.87 4.45 4.75
C LEU A 293 3.86 5.49 5.86
N TRP A 294 4.89 5.50 6.70
CA TRP A 294 4.96 6.42 7.84
C TRP A 294 6.19 7.33 7.75
N PRO A 295 6.07 8.50 7.11
CA PRO A 295 7.04 9.58 7.26
C PRO A 295 7.41 9.84 8.73
N ARG A 296 8.70 9.89 9.02
CA ARG A 296 9.23 10.09 10.37
C ARG A 296 9.77 11.50 10.56
N VAL A 297 9.64 11.98 11.78
CA VAL A 297 10.43 13.09 12.32
C VAL A 297 11.41 12.53 13.35
N TYR A 298 12.61 13.12 13.43
CA TYR A 298 13.69 12.64 14.28
C TYR A 298 14.04 13.67 15.36
N TYR A 299 14.44 13.18 16.53
CA TYR A 299 14.84 13.95 17.69
C TYR A 299 16.20 13.44 18.17
N GLY A 300 17.18 14.34 18.31
CA GLY A 300 18.53 14.03 18.81
C GLY A 300 18.85 14.87 20.04
N GLY A 301 19.73 14.36 20.91
CA GLY A 301 20.23 15.03 22.09
C GLY A 301 19.24 15.05 23.25
N GLY A 302 19.29 14.03 24.12
CA GLY A 302 18.79 14.07 25.51
C GLY A 302 17.38 14.60 25.81
N GLY A 303 16.53 14.82 24.80
CA GLY A 303 15.25 15.51 24.88
C GLY A 303 14.07 14.57 24.76
N GLY A 304 14.08 13.48 25.52
CA GLY A 304 12.85 12.81 25.90
C GLY A 304 12.26 13.53 27.12
N ARG A 305 11.58 14.64 26.91
CA ARG A 305 10.67 15.24 27.90
C ARG A 305 9.40 15.67 27.21
#